data_AF-E0DDW0-F1
#
_entry.id   AF-E0DDW0-F1
#
_cell.length_a   1.000
_cell.length_b   1.000
_cell.length_c   1.000
_cell.angle_alpha   90.00
_cell.angle_beta   90.00
_cell.angle_gamma   90.00
#
_symmetry.space_group_name_H-M   'P 1'
#
loop_
_entity.id
_entity.type
_entity.pdbx_description
1 polymer ?
#
loop_
_entity_poly.entity_id
_entity_poly.type
_entity_poly.pdbx_seq_one_letter_code
_entity_poly.pdbx_strand_id
1 'polypeptide(L)'
;MSIFSYNNSDAENASGDIKNVISEIEGTLSDMDGDMNKLGAAWEGSEQEEYQQIHGKWSSSAQNMRGILEQIRGALDENSSNVSEMRGRASNAISGQ
;
A
#
# COMPACT_ATOMS: atom_id res chain seq x y z
N MET A 1 18.10 -21.80 -16.83
CA MET A 1 18.30 -20.76 -15.80
C MET A 1 17.71 -19.39 -16.18
N SER A 2 17.60 -19.01 -17.46
CA SER A 2 17.15 -17.66 -17.86
C SER A 2 15.68 -17.31 -17.50
N ILE A 3 14.75 -18.25 -17.56
CA ILE A 3 13.32 -17.99 -17.30
C ILE A 3 13.05 -17.66 -15.82
N PHE A 4 13.72 -18.36 -14.89
CA PHE A 4 13.61 -18.09 -13.46
C PHE A 4 14.21 -16.73 -13.06
N SER A 5 15.31 -16.34 -13.72
CA SER A 5 15.94 -15.03 -13.51
C SER A 5 15.09 -13.88 -14.05
N TYR A 6 14.49 -14.04 -15.22
CA TYR A 6 13.65 -13.01 -15.87
C TYR A 6 12.37 -12.75 -15.06
N ASN A 7 11.67 -13.82 -14.67
CA ASN A 7 10.41 -13.71 -13.91
C ASN A 7 10.62 -13.06 -12.52
N ASN A 8 11.78 -13.27 -11.88
CA ASN A 8 12.11 -12.70 -10.58
C ASN A 8 12.44 -11.19 -10.66
N SER A 9 13.20 -10.76 -11.66
CA SER A 9 13.46 -9.32 -11.92
C SER A 9 12.15 -8.54 -12.04
N ASP A 10 11.22 -9.08 -12.82
CA ASP A 10 9.93 -8.43 -13.07
C ASP A 10 9.07 -8.36 -11.80
N ALA A 11 9.10 -9.41 -10.97
CA ALA A 11 8.39 -9.45 -9.70
C ALA A 11 8.96 -8.48 -8.65
N GLU A 12 10.29 -8.36 -8.55
CA GLU A 12 10.94 -7.40 -7.65
C GLU A 12 10.66 -5.95 -8.05
N ASN A 13 10.72 -5.64 -9.36
CA ASN A 13 10.39 -4.32 -9.88
C ASN A 13 8.92 -3.97 -9.63
N ALA A 14 7.99 -4.88 -9.94
CA ALA A 14 6.56 -4.67 -9.70
C ALA A 14 6.25 -4.45 -8.21
N SER A 15 6.94 -5.17 -7.30
CA SER A 15 6.79 -4.95 -5.86
C SER A 15 7.26 -3.55 -5.44
N GLY A 16 8.38 -3.08 -5.99
CA GLY A 16 8.87 -1.71 -5.76
C GLY A 16 7.87 -0.65 -6.23
N ASP A 17 7.36 -0.81 -7.45
CA ASP A 17 6.36 0.10 -8.02
C ASP A 17 5.08 0.15 -7.18
N ILE A 18 4.56 -1.02 -6.76
CA ILE A 18 3.36 -1.06 -5.91
C ILE A 18 3.63 -0.41 -4.55
N LYS A 19 4.80 -0.61 -3.95
CA LYS A 19 5.17 0.07 -2.69
C LYS A 19 5.19 1.59 -2.84
N ASN A 20 5.70 2.10 -3.96
CA ASN A 20 5.67 3.54 -4.25
C ASN A 20 4.24 4.06 -4.40
N VAL A 21 3.39 3.36 -5.17
CA VAL A 21 1.98 3.73 -5.35
C VAL A 21 1.24 3.72 -4.01
N ILE A 22 1.50 2.75 -3.13
CA ILE A 22 0.93 2.71 -1.77
C ILE A 22 1.31 3.97 -1.00
N SER A 23 2.59 4.36 -1.00
CA SER A 23 3.05 5.57 -0.31
C SER A 23 2.43 6.86 -0.87
N GLU A 24 2.24 6.95 -2.19
CA GLU A 24 1.54 8.07 -2.83
C GLU A 24 0.06 8.16 -2.41
N ILE A 25 -0.62 7.01 -2.33
CA ILE A 25 -2.02 6.95 -1.86
C ILE A 25 -2.10 7.36 -0.39
N GLU A 26 -1.19 6.88 0.47
CA GLU A 26 -1.16 7.26 1.89
C GLU A 26 -0.93 8.76 2.08
N GLY A 27 -0.04 9.36 1.28
CA GLY A 27 0.17 10.81 1.25
C GLY A 27 -1.09 11.55 0.86
N THR A 28 -1.73 11.15 -0.24
CA THR A 28 -2.99 11.74 -0.72
C THR A 28 -4.10 11.66 0.33
N LEU A 29 -4.25 10.52 1.01
CA LEU A 29 -5.23 10.36 2.08
C LEU A 29 -4.94 11.28 3.26
N SER A 30 -3.67 11.51 3.58
CA SER A 30 -3.25 12.44 4.65
C SER A 30 -3.51 13.90 4.28
N ASP A 31 -3.23 14.28 3.04
CA ASP A 31 -3.45 15.65 2.55
C ASP A 31 -4.95 15.98 2.54
N MET A 32 -5.77 15.07 2.04
CA MET A 32 -7.22 15.23 2.03
C MET A 32 -7.82 15.30 3.43
N ASP A 33 -7.31 14.53 4.40
CA ASP A 33 -7.73 14.63 5.80
C ASP A 33 -7.36 16.00 6.40
N GLY A 34 -6.15 16.50 6.10
CA GLY A 34 -5.72 17.85 6.48
C GLY A 34 -6.59 18.95 5.88
N ASP A 35 -6.97 18.83 4.61
CA ASP A 35 -7.84 19.79 3.94
C ASP A 35 -9.28 19.74 4.46
N MET A 36 -9.82 18.54 4.74
CA MET A 36 -11.13 18.40 5.36
C MET A 36 -11.17 19.09 6.73
N ASN A 37 -10.12 18.92 7.55
CA ASN A 37 -10.00 19.58 8.84
C ASN A 37 -9.98 21.11 8.73
N LYS A 38 -9.33 21.68 7.70
CA LYS A 38 -9.33 23.14 7.45
C LYS A 38 -10.72 23.63 7.03
N LEU A 39 -11.44 22.86 6.22
CA LEU A 39 -12.80 23.20 5.78
C LEU A 39 -13.82 23.19 6.92
N GLY A 40 -13.59 22.37 7.96
CA GLY A 40 -14.45 22.37 9.15
C GLY A 40 -14.59 23.73 9.82
N ALA A 41 -13.53 24.55 9.84
CA ALA A 41 -13.58 25.92 10.37
C ALA A 41 -14.43 26.87 9.50
N ALA A 42 -14.60 26.57 8.21
CA ALA A 42 -15.45 27.35 7.31
C ALA A 42 -16.93 26.93 7.37
N TRP A 43 -17.25 25.76 7.94
CA TRP A 43 -18.60 25.16 7.95
C TRP A 43 -19.28 25.21 9.33
N GLU A 44 -18.77 26.00 10.29
CA GLU A 44 -19.30 26.13 11.67
C GLU A 44 -20.75 26.68 11.80
N GLY A 45 -21.46 26.90 10.69
CA GLY A 45 -22.83 27.41 10.63
C GLY A 45 -23.92 26.34 10.51
N SER A 46 -24.97 26.63 9.72
CA SER A 46 -26.14 25.76 9.50
C SER A 46 -25.80 24.39 8.89
N GLU A 47 -24.61 24.24 8.32
CA GLU A 47 -24.15 23.01 7.64
C GLU A 47 -23.27 22.12 8.53
N GLN A 48 -23.11 22.41 9.83
CA GLN A 48 -22.22 21.66 10.71
C GLN A 48 -22.61 20.17 10.86
N GLU A 49 -23.89 19.84 10.82
CA GLU A 49 -24.34 18.44 10.85
C GLU A 49 -23.94 17.69 9.56
N GLU A 50 -24.05 18.35 8.41
CA GLU A 50 -23.65 17.82 7.11
C GLU A 50 -22.12 17.66 7.02
N TYR A 51 -21.35 18.61 7.58
CA TYR A 51 -19.90 18.46 7.75
C TYR A 51 -19.55 17.17 8.49
N GLN A 52 -20.12 16.97 9.68
CA GLN A 52 -19.81 15.82 10.53
C GLN A 52 -20.13 14.49 9.83
N GLN A 53 -21.23 14.44 9.07
CA GLN A 53 -21.58 13.26 8.28
C GLN A 53 -20.57 12.99 7.15
N ILE A 54 -20.17 14.01 6.39
CA ILE A 54 -19.22 13.87 5.29
C ILE A 54 -17.83 13.50 5.83
N HIS A 55 -17.37 14.21 6.86
CA HIS A 55 -16.11 13.92 7.54
C HIS A 55 -16.08 12.49 8.10
N GLY A 56 -17.15 12.05 8.76
CA GLY A 56 -17.27 10.69 9.28
C GLY A 56 -17.20 9.62 8.18
N LYS A 57 -17.92 9.83 7.07
CA LYS A 57 -17.86 8.93 5.89
C LYS A 57 -16.46 8.89 5.29
N TRP A 58 -15.84 10.05 5.09
CA TRP A 58 -14.48 10.17 4.57
C TRP A 58 -13.47 9.43 5.44
N SER A 59 -13.46 9.70 6.74
CA SER A 59 -12.53 9.06 7.69
C SER A 59 -12.67 7.54 7.69
N SER A 60 -13.90 7.03 7.67
CA SER A 60 -14.18 5.60 7.57
C SER A 60 -13.65 4.98 6.27
N SER A 61 -13.90 5.63 5.12
CA SER A 61 -13.38 5.18 3.82
C SER A 61 -11.85 5.22 3.76
N ALA A 62 -11.22 6.26 4.31
CA ALA A 62 -9.77 6.38 4.37
C ALA A 62 -9.14 5.27 5.24
N GLN A 63 -9.74 4.95 6.39
CA GLN A 63 -9.30 3.83 7.23
C GLN A 63 -9.43 2.50 6.51
N ASN A 64 -10.54 2.26 5.80
CA ASN A 64 -10.71 1.04 5.01
C ASN A 64 -9.63 0.91 3.93
N MET A 65 -9.37 1.99 3.18
CA MET A 65 -8.30 2.02 2.18
C MET A 65 -6.94 1.72 2.78
N ARG A 66 -6.59 2.32 3.93
CA ARG A 66 -5.34 2.00 4.65
C ARG A 66 -5.24 0.52 5.00
N GLY A 67 -6.33 -0.09 5.51
CA GLY A 67 -6.36 -1.52 5.80
C GLY A 67 -6.18 -2.41 4.57
N ILE A 68 -6.68 -1.99 3.39
CA ILE A 68 -6.44 -2.71 2.14
C ILE A 68 -4.97 -2.57 1.72
N LEU A 69 -4.39 -1.38 1.81
CA LEU A 69 -2.98 -1.14 1.46
C LEU A 69 -2.02 -1.95 2.35
N GLU A 70 -2.32 -2.06 3.64
CA GLU A 70 -1.58 -2.91 4.58
C GLU A 70 -1.64 -4.40 4.18
N GLN A 71 -2.81 -4.89 3.78
CA GLN A 71 -2.96 -6.27 3.29
C GLN A 71 -2.16 -6.52 2.00
N ILE A 72 -2.20 -5.57 1.06
CA ILE A 72 -1.41 -5.65 -0.18
C ILE A 72 0.09 -5.69 0.15
N ARG A 73 0.55 -4.82 1.05
CA ARG A 73 1.95 -4.80 1.49
C ARG A 73 2.36 -6.12 2.12
N GLY A 74 1.53 -6.68 3.01
CA GLY A 74 1.77 -8.00 3.62
C GLY A 74 1.93 -9.11 2.58
N ALA A 75 1.02 -9.17 1.61
CA ALA A 75 1.08 -10.17 0.54
C ALA A 75 2.34 -10.04 -0.34
N LEU A 76 2.80 -8.80 -0.60
CA LEU A 76 4.03 -8.55 -1.35
C LEU A 76 5.28 -8.97 -0.56
N ASP A 77 5.33 -8.67 0.73
CA ASP A 77 6.46 -9.05 1.58
C ASP A 77 6.55 -10.58 1.74
N GLU A 78 5.41 -11.26 1.88
CA GLU A 78 5.34 -12.74 1.87
C GLU A 78 5.84 -13.33 0.54
N ASN A 79 5.40 -12.78 -0.59
CA ASN A 79 5.84 -13.23 -1.91
C ASN A 79 7.37 -13.05 -2.07
N SER A 80 7.90 -11.88 -1.71
CA SER A 80 9.34 -11.60 -1.76
C SER A 80 10.15 -12.57 -0.90
N SER A 81 9.67 -12.88 0.32
CA SER A 81 10.29 -13.87 1.20
C SER A 81 10.32 -15.27 0.57
N ASN A 82 9.19 -15.72 0.01
CA ASN A 82 9.08 -17.03 -0.64
C ASN A 82 10.04 -17.17 -1.84
N VAL A 83 10.15 -16.11 -2.64
CA VAL A 83 11.06 -16.06 -3.79
C VAL A 83 12.53 -16.11 -3.35
N SER A 84 12.90 -15.36 -2.31
CA SER A 84 14.24 -15.38 -1.72
C SER A 84 14.61 -16.78 -1.19
N GLU A 85 13.69 -17.42 -0.47
CA GLU A 85 13.90 -18.77 0.06
C GLU A 85 14.10 -19.80 -1.05
N MET A 86 13.25 -19.74 -2.10
CA MET A 86 13.38 -20.60 -3.27
C MET A 86 14.74 -20.44 -3.95
N ARG A 87 15.26 -19.21 -4.04
CA ARG A 87 16.61 -18.92 -4.57
C ARG A 87 17.70 -19.52 -3.70
N GLY A 88 17.62 -19.38 -2.39
CA GLY A 88 18.59 -19.98 -1.46
C GLY A 88 18.67 -21.50 -1.63
N ARG A 89 17.51 -22.16 -1.72
CA ARG A 89 17.42 -23.60 -1.97
C ARG A 89 18.02 -24.00 -3.32
N ALA A 90 17.70 -23.27 -4.39
CA ALA A 90 18.23 -23.52 -5.73
C ALA A 90 19.76 -23.33 -5.79
N SER A 91 20.28 -22.27 -5.17
CA SER A 91 21.72 -21.99 -5.10
C SER A 91 22.48 -23.09 -4.34
N ASN A 92 21.94 -23.55 -3.22
CA ASN A 92 22.53 -24.63 -2.44
C ASN A 92 22.54 -25.96 -3.21
N ALA A 93 21.48 -26.25 -3.97
CA ALA A 93 21.40 -27.45 -4.80
C ALA A 93 22.43 -27.45 -5.94
N ILE A 94 22.71 -26.29 -6.54
CA ILE A 94 23.71 -26.14 -7.61
C ILE A 94 25.14 -26.19 -7.05
N SER A 95 25.38 -25.63 -5.86
CA SER A 95 26.72 -25.60 -5.25
C SER A 95 27.14 -26.93 -4.60
N GLY A 96 26.16 -27.83 -4.36
CA GLY A 96 26.39 -29.18 -3.84
C GLY A 96 26.54 -30.27 -4.91
N GLN A 97 26.48 -29.91 -6.20
CA GLN A 97 26.89 -30.74 -7.35
C GLN A 97 28.26 -30.30 -7.84
#